data_AF-A0A8H7UKR3-F1
#
_entry.id   AF-A0A8H7UKR3-F1
#
_cell.length_a   1.000
_cell.length_b   1.000
_cell.length_c   1.000
_cell.angle_alpha   90.00
_cell.angle_beta   90.00
_cell.angle_gamma   90.00
#
_symmetry.space_group_name_H-M   'P 1'
#
loop_
_entity.id
_entity.type
_entity.pdbx_description
1 polymer ?
#
loop_
_entity_poly.entity_id
_entity_poly.type
_entity_poly.pdbx_seq_one_letter_code
_entity_poly.pdbx_strand_id
1 'polypeptide(L)'
;MYKSLILNKIQAVKASRESGERPQPTCKDCKEIGRYNKKYYKCKLFKEGKADDVGTSKNRQTSAIKNVKREAKRQKVIADPNVRRINCKGTGHKTSRSPDCPIHILSKLEVMNQNLGTGFQSFTRKLPFGTCVKERYRSVLKDRI
;
A
#
# COMPACT_ATOMS: atom_id res chain seq x y z
N MET A 1 3.12 15.22 22.32
CA MET A 1 2.71 16.52 21.75
C MET A 1 1.81 16.44 20.51
N TYR A 2 2.00 15.53 19.55
CA TYR A 2 1.15 15.51 18.33
C TYR A 2 -0.30 15.07 18.54
N LYS A 3 -0.57 14.22 19.55
CA LYS A 3 -1.90 13.66 19.80
C LYS A 3 -2.93 14.74 20.16
N SER A 4 -2.55 15.73 20.97
CA SER A 4 -3.43 16.85 21.35
C SER A 4 -3.72 17.77 20.16
N LEU A 5 -2.72 18.08 19.33
CA LEU A 5 -2.91 18.87 18.10
C LEU A 5 -3.89 18.21 17.11
N ILE A 6 -3.84 16.88 17.00
CA ILE A 6 -4.73 16.13 16.12
C ILE A 6 -6.16 16.13 16.68
N LEU A 7 -6.32 15.89 18.00
CA LEU A 7 -7.62 15.88 18.65
C LEU A 7 -8.33 17.24 18.56
N ASN A 8 -7.59 18.33 18.77
CA ASN A 8 -8.13 19.69 18.66
C ASN A 8 -8.61 20.00 17.23
N LYS A 9 -7.87 19.54 16.20
CA LYS A 9 -8.31 19.68 14.80
C LYS A 9 -9.57 18.89 14.49
N ILE A 10 -9.72 17.69 15.06
CA ILE A 10 -10.91 16.86 14.85
C ILE A 10 -12.14 17.53 15.50
N GLN A 11 -11.98 18.05 16.72
CA GLN A 11 -13.06 18.75 17.43
C GLN A 11 -13.50 20.03 16.70
N ALA A 12 -12.56 20.84 16.22
CA ALA A 12 -12.88 22.04 15.44
C ALA A 12 -13.67 21.72 14.15
N VAL A 13 -13.31 20.64 13.45
CA VAL A 13 -14.03 20.21 12.24
C VAL A 13 -15.43 19.69 12.58
N LYS A 14 -15.62 18.99 13.71
CA LYS A 14 -16.95 18.53 14.14
C LYS A 14 -17.86 19.71 14.49
N ALA A 15 -17.37 20.67 15.27
CA ALA A 15 -18.12 21.87 15.63
C ALA A 15 -18.56 22.67 14.38
N SER A 16 -17.68 22.83 13.38
CA SER A 16 -18.03 23.51 12.12
C SER A 16 -19.06 22.77 11.24
N ARG A 17 -19.25 21.46 11.45
CA ARG A 17 -20.28 20.69 10.74
C ARG A 17 -21.63 20.81 11.42
N GLU A 18 -21.65 20.91 12.75
CA GLU A 18 -22.86 21.07 13.57
C GLU A 18 -23.45 22.48 13.43
N SER A 19 -22.61 23.52 13.26
CA SER A 19 -23.07 24.90 13.06
C SER A 19 -23.57 25.21 11.64
N GLY A 20 -23.47 24.27 10.69
CA GLY A 20 -23.84 24.49 9.28
C GLY A 20 -22.92 25.42 8.48
N GLU A 21 -22.05 26.18 9.15
CA GLU A 21 -21.01 27.01 8.54
C GLU A 21 -19.87 26.14 7.99
N ARG A 22 -20.03 25.65 6.76
CA ARG A 22 -18.92 25.03 6.05
C ARG A 22 -17.88 26.12 5.75
N PRO A 23 -16.61 25.95 6.17
CA PRO A 23 -15.57 26.90 5.79
C PRO A 23 -15.49 26.96 4.27
N GLN A 24 -15.67 28.16 3.73
CA GLN A 24 -15.66 28.38 2.30
C GLN A 24 -14.32 27.91 1.72
N PRO A 25 -14.31 27.24 0.56
CA PRO A 25 -13.08 26.73 -0.03
C PRO A 25 -12.10 27.87 -0.34
N THR A 26 -11.00 28.01 0.40
CA THR A 26 -9.98 29.01 0.09
C THR A 26 -8.83 28.38 -0.69
N CYS A 27 -8.46 28.98 -1.80
CA CYS A 27 -7.26 28.59 -2.52
C CYS A 27 -6.01 28.93 -1.68
N LYS A 28 -5.10 27.97 -1.50
CA LYS A 28 -3.86 28.24 -0.74
C LYS A 28 -2.90 29.17 -1.48
N ASP A 29 -2.95 29.23 -2.81
CA ASP A 29 -1.99 29.99 -3.60
C ASP A 29 -2.44 31.42 -3.88
N CYS A 30 -3.73 31.63 -4.19
CA CYS A 30 -4.25 32.97 -4.51
C CYS A 30 -5.18 33.53 -3.43
N LYS A 31 -5.42 32.79 -2.33
CA LYS A 31 -6.25 33.20 -1.17
C LYS A 31 -7.71 33.57 -1.49
N GLU A 32 -8.13 33.45 -2.74
CA GLU A 32 -9.52 33.65 -3.14
C GLU A 32 -10.44 32.55 -2.61
N ILE A 33 -11.65 32.97 -2.27
CA ILE A 33 -12.71 32.18 -1.67
C ILE A 33 -13.53 31.51 -2.80
N GLY A 34 -14.01 30.28 -2.58
CA GLY A 34 -14.88 29.52 -3.49
C GLY A 34 -14.21 28.40 -4.30
N ARG A 35 -12.89 28.15 -4.16
CA ARG A 35 -12.22 27.02 -4.83
C ARG A 35 -11.11 26.34 -4.00
N TYR A 36 -11.03 25.01 -4.10
CA TYR A 36 -9.90 24.24 -3.58
C TYR A 36 -8.83 24.05 -4.67
N ASN A 37 -7.55 24.06 -4.29
CA ASN A 37 -6.49 23.62 -5.20
C ASN A 37 -6.63 22.12 -5.46
N LYS A 38 -6.74 21.73 -6.73
CA LYS A 38 -6.50 20.33 -7.09
C LYS A 38 -5.03 20.03 -6.78
N LYS A 39 -4.74 18.82 -6.28
CA LYS A 39 -3.38 18.39 -5.87
C LYS A 39 -2.29 18.64 -6.93
N TYR A 40 -2.70 18.79 -8.19
CA TYR A 40 -1.85 18.90 -9.36
C TYR A 40 -1.93 20.28 -10.04
N TYR A 41 -2.79 21.20 -9.58
CA TYR A 41 -3.02 22.50 -10.21
C TYR A 41 -2.95 23.66 -9.20
N LYS A 42 -2.01 24.57 -9.46
CA LYS A 42 -1.95 25.98 -9.01
C LYS A 42 -3.26 26.70 -9.35
N CYS A 43 -3.72 27.65 -8.58
CA CYS A 43 -4.81 28.58 -8.96
C CYS A 43 -4.73 29.18 -10.39
N LYS A 44 -5.87 29.64 -10.95
CA LYS A 44 -6.16 30.22 -12.31
C LYS A 44 -5.17 31.25 -12.95
N LEU A 45 -3.98 31.54 -12.41
CA LEU A 45 -2.81 31.97 -13.22
C LEU A 45 -2.17 30.77 -13.97
N PHE A 46 -2.84 29.62 -13.96
CA PHE A 46 -2.33 28.35 -14.45
C PHE A 46 -2.34 28.30 -15.99
N LYS A 47 -1.16 28.46 -16.60
CA LYS A 47 -0.91 28.09 -18.00
C LYS A 47 -1.09 26.57 -18.16
N GLU A 48 -1.67 26.14 -19.28
CA GLU A 48 -1.77 24.72 -19.64
C GLU A 48 -0.38 24.08 -19.63
N GLY A 49 -0.23 22.99 -18.87
CA GLY A 49 1.03 22.27 -18.76
C GLY A 49 1.38 21.60 -20.08
N LYS A 50 2.64 21.70 -20.52
CA LYS A 50 3.14 20.95 -21.68
C LYS A 50 3.34 19.48 -21.29
N ALA A 51 3.41 18.60 -22.28
CA ALA A 51 3.56 17.15 -22.09
C ALA A 51 4.76 16.73 -21.21
N ASP A 52 5.74 17.62 -21.02
CA ASP A 52 6.92 17.43 -20.18
C ASP A 52 6.70 17.75 -18.68
N ASP A 53 5.54 18.26 -18.27
CA ASP A 53 5.21 18.60 -16.87
C ASP A 53 4.78 17.39 -16.01
N VAL A 54 5.21 16.17 -16.38
CA VAL A 54 5.03 14.98 -15.54
C VAL A 54 6.12 14.93 -14.45
N GLY A 55 5.77 15.41 -13.25
CA GLY A 55 6.24 14.82 -12.00
C GLY A 55 7.56 15.37 -11.44
N THR A 56 7.65 16.65 -11.13
CA THR A 56 8.74 17.22 -10.30
C THR A 56 8.43 17.24 -8.80
N SER A 57 7.72 16.24 -8.26
CA SER A 57 7.61 16.13 -6.80
C SER A 57 8.94 15.62 -6.21
N LYS A 58 9.80 16.55 -5.80
CA LYS A 58 11.07 16.31 -5.06
C LYS A 58 10.88 15.65 -3.67
N ASN A 59 9.67 15.25 -3.29
CA ASN A 59 9.43 14.52 -2.03
C ASN A 59 9.64 13.01 -2.21
N ARG A 60 10.87 12.64 -2.58
CA ARG A 60 11.31 11.24 -2.53
C ARG A 60 11.51 10.90 -1.04
N GLN A 61 10.54 10.19 -0.44
CA GLN A 61 10.70 9.70 0.95
C GLN A 61 12.03 8.98 1.08
N THR A 62 12.84 9.38 2.06
CA THR A 62 14.13 8.77 2.35
C THR A 62 13.95 7.28 2.64
N SER A 63 14.97 6.49 2.33
CA SER A 63 15.00 5.05 2.61
C SER A 63 14.69 4.76 4.08
N ALA A 64 15.19 5.60 5.00
CA ALA A 64 14.89 5.54 6.43
C ALA A 64 13.38 5.60 6.73
N ILE A 65 12.65 6.57 6.16
CA ILE A 65 11.19 6.70 6.36
C ILE A 65 10.45 5.48 5.79
N LYS A 66 10.93 4.94 4.66
CA LYS A 66 10.35 3.72 4.07
C LYS A 66 10.57 2.49 4.95
N ASN A 67 11.76 2.37 5.55
CA ASN A 67 12.11 1.25 6.44
C ASN A 67 11.30 1.32 7.73
N VAL A 68 11.23 2.48 8.38
CA VAL A 68 10.42 2.69 9.60
C VAL A 68 8.94 2.37 9.34
N LYS A 69 8.37 2.78 8.20
CA LYS A 69 7.00 2.42 7.83
C LYS A 69 6.82 0.91 7.60
N ARG A 70 7.82 0.26 7.00
CA ARG A 70 7.80 -1.19 6.77
C ARG A 70 7.88 -1.95 8.09
N GLU A 71 8.68 -1.50 9.04
CA GLU A 71 8.79 -2.05 10.39
C GLU A 71 7.51 -1.82 11.20
N ALA A 72 6.95 -0.60 11.17
CA ALA A 72 5.68 -0.31 11.82
C ALA A 72 4.53 -1.18 11.30
N LYS A 73 4.48 -1.44 9.98
CA LYS A 73 3.51 -2.38 9.38
C LYS A 73 3.78 -3.85 9.74
N ARG A 74 5.02 -4.17 10.08
CA ARG A 74 5.47 -5.50 10.50
C ARG A 74 5.47 -5.68 12.01
N GLN A 75 4.97 -4.72 12.80
CA GLN A 75 4.73 -4.95 14.21
C GLN A 75 3.95 -6.25 14.33
N LYS A 76 4.64 -7.26 14.86
CA LYS A 76 4.08 -8.58 15.09
C LYS A 76 2.94 -8.32 16.03
N VAL A 77 1.72 -8.31 15.51
CA VAL A 77 0.52 -8.47 16.33
C VAL A 77 0.82 -9.74 17.10
N ILE A 78 1.14 -9.58 18.39
CA ILE A 78 1.22 -10.70 19.32
C ILE A 78 -0.13 -11.36 19.14
N ALA A 79 -0.10 -12.55 18.55
CA ALA A 79 -1.30 -13.23 18.14
C ALA A 79 -2.08 -13.50 19.43
N ASP A 80 -3.11 -12.70 19.68
CA ASP A 80 -3.99 -12.93 20.79
C ASP A 80 -4.61 -14.32 20.57
N PRO A 81 -4.35 -15.28 21.48
CA PRO A 81 -4.83 -16.64 21.33
C PRO A 81 -6.36 -16.72 21.27
N ASN A 82 -7.08 -15.64 21.62
CA ASN A 82 -8.53 -15.54 21.59
C ASN A 82 -9.11 -14.88 20.33
N VAL A 83 -8.34 -14.52 19.28
CA VAL A 83 -8.98 -14.02 18.05
C VAL A 83 -9.71 -15.14 17.33
N ARG A 84 -11.01 -15.24 17.63
CA ARG A 84 -11.97 -16.10 16.94
C ARG A 84 -11.99 -15.69 15.47
N ARG A 85 -11.65 -16.62 14.59
CA ARG A 85 -11.80 -16.41 13.15
C ARG A 85 -13.29 -16.41 12.77
N ILE A 86 -13.64 -15.49 11.87
CA ILE A 86 -14.99 -15.34 11.30
C ILE A 86 -15.47 -16.64 10.65
N ASN A 87 -14.57 -17.41 10.02
CA ASN A 87 -14.97 -18.55 9.19
C ASN A 87 -14.94 -19.91 9.89
N CYS A 88 -13.89 -20.27 10.63
CA CYS A 88 -13.79 -21.62 11.24
C CYS A 88 -14.06 -21.70 12.75
N LYS A 89 -14.31 -20.58 13.47
CA LYS A 89 -14.63 -20.46 14.93
C LYS A 89 -13.74 -21.26 15.92
N GLY A 90 -12.83 -22.10 15.45
CA GLY A 90 -11.95 -22.94 16.24
C GLY A 90 -10.81 -22.15 16.85
N THR A 91 -10.37 -22.61 18.01
CA THR A 91 -9.19 -22.13 18.73
C THR A 91 -7.98 -23.01 18.38
N GLY A 92 -6.77 -22.53 18.67
CA GLY A 92 -5.54 -23.32 18.51
C GLY A 92 -4.78 -23.13 17.19
N HIS A 93 -5.30 -22.37 16.21
CA HIS A 93 -4.58 -22.13 14.95
C HIS A 93 -4.69 -20.69 14.40
N LYS A 94 -3.62 -20.29 13.68
CA LYS A 94 -3.41 -19.02 12.96
C LYS A 94 -4.64 -18.47 12.26
N THR A 95 -5.11 -19.06 11.16
CA THR A 95 -4.50 -19.97 10.20
C THR A 95 -5.56 -20.76 9.42
N SER A 96 -6.33 -20.25 8.44
CA SER A 96 -7.15 -21.21 7.62
C SER A 96 -6.26 -22.09 6.72
N ARG A 97 -4.99 -21.71 6.56
CA ARG A 97 -3.93 -22.55 5.99
C ARG A 97 -3.24 -23.42 7.05
N SER A 98 -3.66 -23.36 8.32
CA SER A 98 -3.15 -24.30 9.33
C SER A 98 -3.81 -25.65 9.10
N PRO A 99 -3.09 -26.77 9.17
CA PRO A 99 -3.67 -28.10 9.09
C PRO A 99 -4.78 -28.31 10.14
N ASP A 100 -4.70 -27.59 11.27
CA ASP A 100 -5.63 -27.71 12.39
C ASP A 100 -6.92 -26.88 12.23
N CYS A 101 -7.10 -26.09 11.15
CA CYS A 101 -8.40 -25.45 10.90
C CYS A 101 -9.35 -26.48 10.30
N PRO A 102 -10.59 -26.62 10.81
CA PRO A 102 -11.57 -27.54 10.25
C PRO A 102 -12.00 -27.16 8.81
N ILE A 103 -11.70 -25.93 8.38
CA ILE A 103 -11.84 -25.45 7.00
C ILE A 103 -10.43 -25.20 6.43
N HIS A 104 -9.57 -26.21 6.49
CA HIS A 104 -8.20 -26.12 6.01
C HIS A 104 -8.19 -25.89 4.49
N ILE A 105 -7.60 -24.77 4.08
CA ILE A 105 -7.37 -24.47 2.66
C ILE A 105 -5.99 -24.99 2.30
N LEU A 106 -5.97 -26.04 1.48
CA LEU A 106 -4.75 -26.61 0.92
C LEU A 106 -3.98 -25.55 0.12
N SER A 107 -2.65 -25.61 0.23
CA SER A 107 -1.76 -24.83 -0.61
C SER A 107 -1.89 -25.26 -2.07
N LYS A 108 -1.51 -24.36 -2.99
CA LYS A 108 -1.51 -24.67 -4.43
C LYS A 108 -0.71 -25.94 -4.74
N LEU A 109 0.41 -26.17 -4.05
CA LEU A 109 1.25 -27.33 -4.27
C LEU A 109 0.58 -28.62 -3.79
N GLU A 110 -0.07 -28.59 -2.62
CA GLU A 110 -0.83 -29.74 -2.11
C GLU A 110 -2.00 -30.09 -3.01
N VAL A 111 -2.75 -29.09 -3.50
CA VAL A 111 -3.82 -29.30 -4.48
C VAL A 111 -3.27 -29.93 -5.75
N MET A 112 -2.15 -29.44 -6.28
CA MET A 112 -1.53 -30.03 -7.47
C MET A 112 -1.08 -31.47 -7.22
N ASN A 113 -0.47 -31.76 -6.07
CA ASN A 113 -0.03 -33.12 -5.73
C ASN A 113 -1.21 -34.09 -5.59
N GLN A 114 -2.34 -33.64 -5.03
CA GLN A 114 -3.55 -34.48 -4.92
C GLN A 114 -4.17 -34.78 -6.29
N ASN A 115 -4.16 -33.81 -7.21
CA ASN A 115 -4.82 -33.97 -8.52
C ASN A 115 -3.92 -34.59 -9.60
N LEU A 116 -2.61 -34.34 -9.54
CA LEU A 116 -1.65 -34.68 -10.59
C LEU A 116 -0.54 -35.65 -10.12
N GLY A 117 -0.53 -35.99 -8.82
CA GLY A 117 0.47 -36.84 -8.21
C GLY A 117 1.75 -36.11 -7.81
N THR A 118 2.61 -36.80 -7.06
CA THR A 118 3.89 -36.28 -6.56
C THR A 118 4.93 -36.06 -7.66
N GLY A 119 4.70 -36.61 -8.86
CA GLY A 119 5.53 -36.38 -10.05
C GLY A 119 5.22 -35.08 -10.80
N PHE A 120 4.24 -34.28 -10.35
CA PHE A 120 3.89 -33.03 -11.00
C PHE A 120 5.05 -32.01 -10.92
N GLN A 121 5.57 -31.63 -12.09
CA GLN A 121 6.58 -30.59 -12.21
C GLN A 121 5.97 -29.34 -12.86
N SER A 122 5.93 -28.24 -12.12
CA SER A 122 5.44 -26.97 -12.67
C SER A 122 6.50 -26.34 -13.57
N PHE A 123 6.21 -26.19 -14.86
CA PHE A 123 7.03 -25.40 -15.75
C PHE A 123 6.70 -23.91 -15.59
N THR A 124 7.68 -23.11 -15.18
CA THR A 124 7.55 -21.66 -15.27
C THR A 124 8.09 -21.19 -16.61
N ARG A 125 7.33 -20.39 -17.36
CA ARG A 125 7.81 -19.69 -18.57
C ARG A 125 8.89 -18.63 -18.28
N LYS A 126 9.48 -18.64 -17.08
CA LYS A 126 10.55 -17.74 -16.70
C LYS A 126 11.80 -18.17 -17.46
N LEU A 127 12.14 -17.36 -18.44
CA LEU A 127 13.39 -17.49 -19.17
C LEU A 127 14.54 -16.98 -18.28
N PRO A 128 15.69 -17.69 -18.23
CA PRO A 128 16.86 -17.20 -17.52
C PRO A 128 17.25 -15.80 -18.01
N PHE A 129 17.70 -14.94 -17.10
CA PHE A 129 18.11 -13.57 -17.45
C PHE A 129 19.09 -13.52 -18.65
N GLY A 130 20.04 -14.46 -18.69
CA GLY A 130 20.97 -14.59 -19.81
C GLY A 130 20.27 -14.86 -21.15
N THR A 131 19.20 -15.65 -21.16
CA THR A 131 18.44 -15.93 -22.40
C THR A 131 17.59 -14.74 -22.86
N CYS A 132 17.15 -13.88 -21.95
CA CYS A 132 16.32 -12.71 -22.29
C CYS A 132 17.13 -11.49 -22.73
N VAL A 133 18.37 -11.37 -22.25
CA VAL A 133 19.18 -10.16 -22.39
C VAL A 133 20.34 -10.41 -23.34
N LYS A 134 20.44 -9.58 -24.38
CA LYS A 134 21.59 -9.58 -25.30
C LYS A 134 22.88 -9.41 -24.51
N GLU A 135 23.93 -10.15 -24.85
CA GLU A 135 25.21 -10.21 -24.12
C GLU A 135 25.73 -8.84 -23.70
N ARG A 136 25.73 -7.88 -24.64
CA ARG A 136 26.21 -6.50 -24.43
C ARG A 136 25.51 -5.71 -23.33
N TYR A 137 24.31 -6.11 -22.91
CA TYR A 137 23.54 -5.43 -21.87
C TYR A 137 23.49 -6.20 -20.54
N ARG A 138 24.05 -7.42 -20.48
CA ARG A 138 23.92 -8.28 -19.30
C ARG A 138 24.61 -7.71 -18.08
N SER A 139 25.85 -7.22 -18.20
CA SER A 139 26.60 -6.62 -17.08
C SER A 139 25.87 -5.40 -16.51
N VAL A 140 25.55 -4.43 -17.36
CA VAL A 140 24.88 -3.18 -16.98
C VAL A 140 23.53 -3.41 -16.31
N LEU A 141 22.77 -4.40 -16.78
CA LEU A 141 21.45 -4.72 -16.22
C LEU A 141 21.54 -5.59 -14.96
N LYS A 142 22.55 -6.47 -14.85
CA LYS A 142 22.77 -7.30 -13.66
C LYS A 142 23.17 -6.46 -12.45
N ASP A 143 23.95 -5.40 -12.65
CA ASP A 143 24.35 -4.47 -11.58
C ASP A 143 23.18 -3.62 -11.03
N ARG A 144 22.03 -3.63 -11.70
CA ARG A 144 20.84 -2.84 -11.34
C ARG A 144 19.69 -3.67 -10.72
N ILE A 145 19.82 -5.00 -10.71
CA ILE A 145 18.83 -5.94 -10.15
C ILE A 145 19.28 -6.34 -8.75
#